data_AF-A0A7C8ECW9-F1
#
_entry.id   AF-A0A7C8ECW9-F1
#
_cell.length_a   1.000
_cell.length_b   1.000
_cell.length_c   1.000
_cell.angle_alpha   90.00
_cell.angle_beta   90.00
_cell.angle_gamma   90.00
#
_symmetry.space_group_name_H-M   'P 1'
#
loop_
_entity.id
_entity.type
_entity.pdbx_description
1 polymer ?
#
loop_
_entity_poly.entity_id
_entity_poly.type
_entity_poly.pdbx_seq_one_letter_code
_entity_poly.pdbx_strand_id
1 'polypeptide(L)' 'MDQAVGLRKKENNEIQMGSADSTAVSAPQKPVRVMAVSSGKGGVGKSNIVINLSIALDRMGLRTLIMDADLGLANIDVLL' A
#
# COMPACT_ATOMS: atom_id res chain seq x y z
N MET A 1 -24.93 22.46 -47.76
CA MET A 1 -24.15 22.58 -46.51
C MET A 1 -24.78 21.62 -45.50
N ASP A 2 -24.20 20.44 -45.31
CA ASP A 2 -24.70 19.42 -44.37
C ASP A 2 -24.15 19.71 -42.97
N GLN A 3 -25.03 20.14 -42.07
CA GLN A 3 -24.66 20.53 -40.69
C GLN A 3 -24.42 19.32 -39.76
N ALA A 4 -24.64 18.08 -40.24
CA ALA A 4 -24.55 16.87 -39.41
C ALA A 4 -23.17 16.17 -39.47
N VAL A 5 -22.23 16.65 -40.29
CA VAL A 5 -20.89 16.02 -40.44
C VAL A 5 -20.10 16.02 -39.13
N GLY A 6 -20.27 17.05 -38.28
CA GLY A 6 -19.59 17.14 -36.98
C GLY A 6 -20.08 16.14 -35.94
N LEU A 7 -21.36 15.73 -36.00
CA LEU A 7 -21.94 14.76 -35.07
C LEU A 7 -21.46 13.33 -35.36
N ARG A 8 -21.39 12.94 -36.64
CA ARG A 8 -20.85 11.63 -37.04
C ARG A 8 -19.38 11.45 -36.64
N LYS A 9 -18.60 12.54 -36.58
CA LYS A 9 -17.22 12.51 -36.07
C LYS A 9 -17.13 12.32 -34.56
N LYS A 10 -18.10 12.82 -33.78
CA LYS A 10 -18.12 12.62 -32.32
C LYS A 10 -18.51 11.20 -31.93
N GLU A 11 -19.51 10.63 -32.61
CA GLU A 11 -19.95 9.24 -32.39
C GLU A 11 -18.83 8.23 -32.65
N ASN A 12 -18.07 8.41 -33.74
CA ASN A 12 -16.93 7.54 -34.04
C ASN A 12 -15.74 7.71 -33.07
N ASN A 13 -15.61 8.87 -32.43
CA ASN A 13 -14.51 9.14 -31.50
C ASN A 13 -14.83 8.69 -30.07
N GLU A 14 -16.11 8.73 -29.67
CA GLU A 14 -16.58 8.17 -28.39
C GLU A 14 -16.47 6.64 -28.36
N ILE A 15 -16.74 5.96 -29.49
CA ILE A 15 -16.54 4.50 -29.61
C ILE A 15 -15.05 4.11 -29.49
N GLN A 16 -14.12 5.00 -29.88
CA GLN A 16 -12.68 4.73 -29.84
C GLN A 16 -12.02 5.07 -28.49
N MET A 17 -12.69 5.84 -27.64
CA MET A 17 -12.18 6.29 -26.34
C MET A 17 -12.72 5.46 -25.15
N GLY A 18 -13.70 4.58 -25.40
CA GLY A 18 -14.33 3.70 -24.40
C GLY A 18 -13.69 2.33 -24.18
N SER A 19 -12.55 2.02 -24.81
CA SER A 19 -11.88 0.70 -24.72
C SER A 19 -10.58 0.69 -23.91
N ALA A 20 -10.29 1.77 -23.16
CA ALA A 20 -9.16 1.83 -22.25
C ALA A 20 -9.48 1.32 -20.83
N ASP A 21 -10.59 0.59 -20.64
CA ASP A 21 -10.76 -0.27 -19.48
C ASP A 21 -10.02 -1.59 -19.75
N SER A 22 -8.70 -1.44 -19.84
CA SER A 22 -7.75 -2.53 -19.83
C SER A 22 -8.05 -3.38 -18.61
N THR A 23 -8.55 -4.57 -18.88
CA THR A 23 -8.47 -5.80 -18.09
C THR A 23 -7.01 -6.14 -17.77
N ALA A 24 -6.30 -5.21 -17.14
CA ALA A 24 -5.03 -5.43 -16.49
C ALA A 24 -5.36 -6.26 -15.25
N VAL A 25 -5.41 -7.57 -15.44
CA VAL A 25 -5.32 -8.55 -14.35
C VAL A 25 -4.10 -8.14 -13.54
N SER A 26 -4.31 -7.50 -12.39
CA SER A 26 -3.21 -6.97 -11.58
C SER A 26 -2.27 -8.14 -11.32
N ALA A 27 -0.98 -7.98 -11.66
CA ALA A 27 0.03 -9.00 -11.37
C ALA A 27 -0.17 -9.49 -9.92
N PRO A 28 -0.06 -10.81 -9.65
CA PRO A 28 -0.34 -11.37 -8.34
C PRO A 28 0.42 -10.56 -7.29
N GLN A 29 -0.33 -9.83 -6.46
CA GLN A 29 0.23 -9.01 -5.39
C GLN A 29 1.04 -9.96 -4.51
N LYS A 30 2.35 -9.74 -4.42
CA LYS A 30 3.18 -10.53 -3.52
C LYS A 30 2.58 -10.43 -2.11
N PRO A 31 2.35 -11.55 -1.41
CA PRO A 31 1.75 -11.51 -0.09
C PRO A 31 2.64 -10.73 0.87
N VAL A 32 2.03 -9.86 1.68
CA VAL A 32 2.74 -9.11 2.71
C VAL A 32 3.18 -10.08 3.81
N ARG A 33 4.45 -10.04 4.20
CA ARG A 33 4.94 -10.80 5.35
C ARG A 33 4.52 -10.09 6.64
N VAL A 34 3.76 -10.80 7.48
CA VAL A 34 3.29 -10.29 8.79
C VAL A 34 4.06 -10.99 9.90
N MET A 35 4.59 -10.22 10.85
CA MET A 35 5.34 -10.72 12.02
C MET A 35 4.76 -10.14 13.30
N ALA A 36 4.38 -11.00 14.25
CA ALA A 36 3.95 -10.59 15.58
C ALA A 36 5.11 -10.74 16.58
N VAL A 37 5.43 -9.68 17.31
CA VAL A 37 6.45 -9.69 18.36
C VAL A 37 5.74 -9.58 19.71
N SER A 38 5.86 -10.62 20.54
CA SER A 38 5.21 -10.71 21.85
C SER A 38 6.20 -11.08 22.96
N SER A 39 5.78 -10.94 24.23
CA SER A 39 6.55 -11.37 25.39
C SER A 39 5.67 -11.57 26.60
N GLY A 40 6.04 -12.48 27.51
CA GLY A 40 5.32 -12.69 28.77
C GLY A 40 5.58 -11.66 29.87
N LYS A 41 6.52 -10.72 29.69
CA LYS A 41 6.92 -9.74 30.72
C LYS A 41 7.10 -8.34 30.16
N GLY A 42 6.75 -7.31 30.94
CA GLY A 42 7.07 -5.92 30.61
C GLY A 42 8.57 -5.63 30.61
N GLY A 43 9.01 -4.66 29.80
CA GLY A 43 10.40 -4.16 29.83
C GLY A 43 11.46 -5.04 29.12
N VAL A 44 11.09 -6.13 28.45
CA VAL A 44 12.04 -6.99 27.72
C VAL A 44 12.60 -6.39 26.42
N GLY A 45 12.19 -5.17 26.06
CA GLY A 45 12.69 -4.48 24.86
C GLY A 45 11.99 -4.82 23.54
N LYS A 46 10.76 -5.34 23.57
CA LYS A 46 9.97 -5.64 22.35
C LYS A 46 9.96 -4.49 21.34
N SER A 47 9.58 -3.29 21.80
CA SER A 47 9.47 -2.10 20.95
C SER A 47 10.82 -1.72 20.33
N ASN A 48 11.92 -1.82 21.11
CA ASN A 48 13.27 -1.58 20.59
C ASN A 48 13.63 -2.55 19.47
N ILE A 49 13.30 -3.84 19.61
CA ILE A 49 13.53 -4.83 18.56
C ILE A 49 12.68 -4.52 17.33
N VAL A 50 11.38 -4.23 17.50
CA VAL A 50 10.47 -3.90 16.40
C VAL A 50 10.95 -2.69 15.61
N ILE A 51 11.36 -1.62 16.29
CA ILE A 51 11.85 -0.39 15.67
C ILE A 51 13.15 -0.65 14.91
N ASN A 52 14.16 -1.26 15.54
CA ASN A 52 15.44 -1.51 14.87
C ASN A 52 15.30 -2.50 13.70
N LEU A 53 14.42 -3.49 13.82
CA LEU A 53 14.10 -4.40 12.72
C LEU A 53 13.46 -3.64 11.56
N SER A 54 12.53 -2.71 11.84
CA SER A 54 11.90 -1.91 10.79
C SER A 54 12.89 -1.01 10.05
N ILE A 55 13.82 -0.38 10.78
CA ILE A 55 14.89 0.44 10.20
C ILE A 55 15.82 -0.42 9.34
N ALA A 56 16.16 -1.64 9.79
CA ALA A 56 16.97 -2.56 9.00
C ALA A 56 16.27 -2.99 7.70
N LEU A 57 14.97 -3.29 7.77
CA LEU A 57 14.17 -3.66 6.59
C LEU A 57 14.03 -2.49 5.61
N ASP A 58 13.80 -1.27 6.12
CA ASP A 58 13.74 -0.05 5.30
C ASP A 58 15.09 0.23 4.60
N ARG A 59 16.22 0.08 5.32
CA ARG A 59 17.57 0.17 4.74
C ARG A 59 17.84 -0.89 3.66
N MET A 60 17.12 -2.00 3.66
CA MET A 60 17.17 -3.03 2.61
C MET A 60 16.22 -2.74 1.43
N GLY A 61 15.53 -1.59 1.45
CA GLY A 61 14.57 -1.17 0.42
C GLY A 61 13.20 -1.82 0.53
N LEU A 62 12.86 -2.40 1.69
CA LEU A 62 11.58 -3.04 1.93
C LEU A 62 10.59 -2.06 2.56
N ARG A 63 9.40 -1.94 1.96
CA ARG A 63 8.28 -1.20 2.56
C ARG A 63 7.86 -1.91 3.83
N THR A 64 7.99 -1.21 4.97
CA THR A 64 7.72 -1.76 6.30
C THR A 64 6.65 -0.94 7.00
N LEU A 65 5.73 -1.61 7.69
CA LEU A 65 4.70 -1.00 8.53
C LEU A 65 4.88 -1.56 9.95
N ILE A 66 4.93 -0.67 10.95
CA ILE A 66 4.85 -1.06 12.36
C ILE A 66 3.43 -0.79 12.85
N MET A 67 2.86 -1.75 13.57
CA MET A 67 1.60 -1.60 14.29
C MET A 67 1.87 -1.82 15.78
N ASP A 68 1.69 -0.78 16.60
CA ASP A 68 1.76 -0.93 18.05
C ASP A 68 0.45 -1.52 18.55
N ALA A 69 0.52 -2.73 19.09
CA ALA A 69 -0.63 -3.43 19.68
C ALA A 69 -0.71 -3.24 21.21
N ASP A 70 0.19 -2.43 21.80
CA ASP A 70 0.15 -2.07 23.21
C ASP A 70 -0.81 -0.90 23.44
N LEU A 71 -2.10 -1.21 23.63
CA LEU A 71 -3.16 -0.21 23.79
C LEU A 71 -3.07 0.60 25.10
N GLY A 72 -2.23 0.19 26.05
CA GLY A 72 -2.13 0.80 27.38
C GLY A 72 -0.92 1.73 27.55
N LEU A 73 0.19 1.42 26.89
CA LEU A 73 1.45 2.17 26.96
C LEU A 73 2.13 2.12 25.58
N ALA A 74 1.42 2.55 24.54
CA ALA A 74 2.02 2.68 23.22
C ALA A 74 3.29 3.54 23.34
N ASN A 75 4.41 3.01 22.89
CA ASN A 75 5.72 3.65 23.04
C ASN A 75 6.41 3.83 21.69
N ILE A 76 5.88 3.24 20.62
CA ILE A 76 6.56 3.25 19.32
C ILE A 76 6.57 4.64 18.68
N ASP A 77 5.52 5.43 18.90
CA ASP A 77 5.40 6.82 18.44
C ASP A 77 6.40 7.77 19.12
N VAL A 78 6.77 7.51 20.37
CA VAL A 78 7.78 8.30 21.11
C VAL A 78 9.22 7.89 20.76
N LEU A 79 9.42 6.64 20.34
CA LEU A 79 10.73 6.05 20.10
C LEU A 79 11.24 6.22 18.65
N LEU A 80 10.39 6.68 17.72
CA LEU A 80 10.72 7.00 16.33
C LEU A 80 10.97 8.51 16.14
#